data_AF-A2X4G7-F1
#
_entry.id   AF-A2X4G7-F1
#
_cell.length_a   1.000
_cell.length_b   1.000
_cell.length_c   1.000
_cell.angle_alpha   90.00
_cell.angle_beta   90.00
_cell.angle_gamma   90.00
#
_symmetry.space_group_name_H-M   'P 1'
#
loop_
_entity.id
_entity.type
_entity.pdbx_description
1 polymer ?
#
loop_
_entity_poly.entity_id
_entity_poly.type
_entity_poly.pdbx_seq_one_letter_code
_entity_poly.pdbx_strand_id
1 'polypeptide(L)'
;MATAVMDSEFGSLVKVSAAVWAAMFYARLAAASLRPGAPRLAALLPVVALFCVVPFSFSTTTFRGCSAFFLSWLGVFKLLLLAAGRGPLNPTHPLHHFVFSASLPVKLRHLASAKPAKGVDPAPANESAAGKILVSGAVIPLIIYTYQFKNAMSRYQLLILYTGHIYFSLQLLLAVVHGLIHGVLGMEMEPQVDRPYLASSLRDFWGRRWNLMVPAILRPSVYRPVRARLGDAAGVLAAFLVSGLMHEAMFFYIMWRPPSGEVTVFFLLHGVCTAAEAWWARHAGWWRPPRAAAVPLTLAFVAGTGFWLFFPAMIKAGLDEMVLHECQGMVAVMEQSGRWLAGATNLTFATR
;
A
#
# COMPACT_ATOMS: atom_id res chain seq x y z
N MET A 1 16.95 7.34 23.41
CA MET A 1 15.54 7.52 22.97
C MET A 1 15.22 6.64 21.77
N ALA A 2 15.94 6.76 20.64
CA ALA A 2 15.66 5.94 19.45
C ALA A 2 15.88 4.43 19.62
N THR A 3 16.85 3.98 20.43
CA THR A 3 17.01 2.55 20.80
C THR A 3 15.80 1.99 21.55
N ALA A 4 15.32 2.71 22.56
CA ALA A 4 14.10 2.33 23.31
C ALA A 4 12.84 2.32 22.43
N VAL A 5 12.76 3.19 21.42
CA VAL A 5 11.69 3.16 20.41
C VAL A 5 11.82 1.91 19.54
N MET A 6 13.01 1.55 19.07
CA MET A 6 13.19 0.32 18.29
C MET A 6 12.86 -0.95 19.10
N ASP A 7 13.25 -1.00 20.37
CA ASP A 7 12.95 -2.12 21.25
C ASP A 7 11.44 -2.26 21.50
N SER A 8 10.74 -1.14 21.68
CA SER A 8 9.28 -1.15 21.85
C SER A 8 8.56 -1.55 20.57
N GLU A 9 9.01 -1.06 19.41
CA GLU A 9 8.49 -1.46 18.09
C GLU A 9 8.68 -2.95 17.84
N PHE A 10 9.85 -3.50 18.16
CA PHE A 10 10.11 -4.93 18.04
C PHE A 10 9.18 -5.75 18.94
N GLY A 11 9.00 -5.33 20.20
CA GLY A 11 8.04 -5.93 21.12
C GLY A 11 6.61 -5.90 20.59
N SER A 12 6.17 -4.76 20.02
CA SER A 12 4.86 -4.63 19.37
C SER A 12 4.74 -5.52 18.15
N LEU A 13 5.77 -5.61 17.30
CA LEU A 13 5.79 -6.45 16.12
C LEU A 13 5.62 -7.93 16.47
N VAL A 14 6.31 -8.42 17.49
CA VAL A 14 6.17 -9.80 17.97
C VAL A 14 4.76 -10.07 18.47
N LYS A 15 4.21 -9.18 19.31
CA LYS A 15 2.85 -9.30 19.85
C LYS A 15 1.79 -9.28 18.75
N VAL A 16 1.88 -8.32 17.82
CA VAL A 16 0.99 -8.20 16.67
C VAL A 16 1.09 -9.43 15.78
N SER A 17 2.30 -9.92 15.51
CA SER A 17 2.51 -11.12 14.70
C SER A 17 1.83 -12.33 15.35
N ALA A 18 2.06 -12.58 16.64
CA ALA A 18 1.41 -13.66 17.37
C ALA A 18 -0.12 -13.53 17.37
N ALA A 19 -0.66 -12.32 17.58
CA ALA A 19 -2.09 -12.05 17.53
C ALA A 19 -2.69 -12.31 16.14
N VAL A 20 -2.01 -11.89 15.07
CA VAL A 20 -2.42 -12.17 13.68
C VAL A 20 -2.45 -13.67 13.43
N TRP A 21 -1.42 -14.41 13.84
CA TRP A 21 -1.39 -15.88 13.69
C TRP A 21 -2.55 -16.56 14.41
N ALA A 22 -2.81 -16.20 15.68
CA ALA A 22 -3.91 -16.75 16.46
C ALA A 22 -5.27 -16.40 15.84
N ALA A 23 -5.46 -15.14 15.43
CA ALA A 23 -6.69 -14.68 14.82
C ALA A 23 -6.96 -15.33 13.45
N MET A 24 -5.92 -15.57 12.66
CA MET A 24 -6.03 -16.28 11.38
C MET A 24 -6.29 -17.77 11.55
N PHE A 25 -5.72 -18.40 12.59
CA PHE A 25 -6.08 -19.77 12.94
C PHE A 25 -7.56 -19.89 13.29
N TYR A 26 -8.06 -19.01 14.16
CA TYR A 26 -9.49 -18.92 14.48
C TYR A 26 -10.36 -18.64 13.24
N ALA A 27 -10.00 -17.63 12.44
CA ALA A 27 -10.74 -17.26 11.22
C ALA A 27 -10.85 -18.44 10.23
N ARG A 28 -9.76 -19.21 10.09
CA ARG A 28 -9.72 -20.41 9.26
C ARG A 28 -10.69 -21.49 9.76
N LEU A 29 -10.70 -21.77 11.06
CA LEU A 29 -11.61 -22.75 11.65
C LEU A 29 -13.07 -22.31 11.53
N ALA A 30 -13.36 -21.04 11.82
CA ALA A 30 -14.70 -20.46 11.68
C ALA A 30 -15.19 -20.54 10.23
N ALA A 31 -14.33 -20.19 9.27
CA ALA A 31 -14.67 -20.24 7.85
C ALA A 31 -14.85 -21.67 7.31
N ALA A 32 -14.12 -22.65 7.86
CA ALA A 32 -14.30 -24.06 7.51
C ALA A 32 -15.61 -24.64 8.07
N SER A 33 -16.03 -24.17 9.24
CA SER A 33 -17.20 -24.70 9.96
C SER A 33 -18.51 -24.04 9.56
N LEU A 34 -18.47 -22.78 9.13
CA LEU A 34 -19.67 -21.98 8.84
C LEU A 34 -19.86 -21.74 7.35
N ARG A 35 -21.11 -21.80 6.89
CA ARG A 35 -21.48 -21.47 5.50
C ARG A 35 -21.21 -19.99 5.19
N PRO A 36 -20.87 -19.64 3.94
CA PRO A 36 -20.75 -18.24 3.53
C PRO A 36 -22.01 -17.42 3.82
N GLY A 37 -21.84 -16.14 4.16
CA GLY A 37 -22.93 -15.21 4.45
C GLY A 37 -22.86 -14.65 5.88
N ALA A 38 -24.03 -14.29 6.43
CA ALA A 38 -24.17 -13.68 7.75
C ALA A 38 -23.50 -14.45 8.91
N PRO A 39 -23.65 -15.79 9.07
CA PRO A 39 -23.05 -16.49 10.21
C PRO A 39 -21.53 -16.46 10.18
N ARG A 40 -20.93 -16.66 9.00
CA ARG A 40 -19.48 -16.54 8.83
C ARG A 40 -18.99 -15.11 9.03
N LEU A 41 -19.75 -14.11 8.56
CA LEU A 41 -19.41 -12.71 8.82
C LEU A 41 -19.38 -12.41 10.32
N ALA A 42 -20.44 -12.78 11.05
CA ALA A 42 -20.52 -12.57 12.49
C ALA A 42 -19.34 -13.23 13.23
N ALA A 43 -18.98 -14.46 12.86
CA ALA A 43 -17.85 -15.15 13.45
C ALA A 43 -16.48 -14.49 13.14
N LEU A 44 -16.35 -13.81 12.00
CA LEU A 44 -15.12 -13.10 11.60
C LEU A 44 -15.04 -11.66 12.13
N LEU A 45 -16.13 -11.09 12.67
CA LEU A 45 -16.12 -9.72 13.19
C LEU A 45 -15.06 -9.45 14.26
N PRO A 46 -14.79 -10.35 15.24
CA PRO A 46 -13.72 -10.12 16.21
C PRO A 46 -12.33 -9.97 15.56
N VAL A 47 -12.08 -10.73 14.49
CA VAL A 47 -10.82 -10.68 13.73
C VAL A 47 -10.73 -9.37 12.93
N VAL A 48 -11.84 -8.95 12.33
CA VAL A 48 -11.93 -7.66 11.64
C VAL A 48 -11.68 -6.51 12.62
N ALA A 49 -12.29 -6.54 13.81
CA ALA A 49 -12.08 -5.54 14.84
C ALA A 49 -10.61 -5.50 15.29
N LEU A 50 -9.99 -6.66 15.52
CA LEU A 50 -8.56 -6.74 15.82
C LEU A 50 -7.72 -6.06 14.72
N PHE A 51 -7.98 -6.37 13.44
CA PHE A 51 -7.24 -5.79 12.32
C PHE A 51 -7.39 -4.27 12.22
N CYS A 52 -8.51 -3.69 12.67
CA CYS A 52 -8.68 -2.24 12.76
C CYS A 52 -7.89 -1.61 13.93
N VAL A 53 -7.68 -2.34 15.03
CA VAL A 53 -7.01 -1.80 16.23
C VAL A 53 -5.48 -1.99 16.18
N VAL A 54 -5.00 -3.04 15.50
CA VAL A 54 -3.56 -3.38 15.43
C VAL A 54 -2.66 -2.20 15.08
N PRO A 55 -2.98 -1.30 14.11
CA PRO A 55 -2.08 -0.19 13.80
C PRO A 55 -1.73 0.67 15.00
N PHE A 56 -2.63 0.84 15.97
CA PHE A 56 -2.36 1.63 17.18
C PHE A 56 -1.34 1.00 18.14
N SER A 57 -0.90 -0.23 17.89
CA SER A 57 0.15 -0.90 18.69
C SER A 57 1.56 -0.39 18.35
N PHE A 58 1.70 0.33 17.24
CA PHE A 58 2.98 0.87 16.77
C PHE A 58 3.06 2.37 17.05
N SER A 59 4.25 2.84 17.43
CA SER A 59 4.53 4.26 17.66
C SER A 59 5.05 4.94 16.39
N THR A 60 5.83 4.24 15.56
CA THR A 60 6.40 4.81 14.34
C THR A 60 5.38 4.95 13.21
N THR A 61 5.51 6.00 12.40
CA THR A 61 4.64 6.24 11.23
C THR A 61 4.72 5.09 10.23
N THR A 62 5.92 4.53 10.04
CA THR A 62 6.14 3.45 9.08
C THR A 62 5.41 2.17 9.48
N PHE A 63 5.58 1.66 10.71
CA PHE A 63 4.90 0.44 11.13
C PHE A 63 3.37 0.63 11.24
N ARG A 64 2.92 1.82 11.67
CA ARG A 64 1.49 2.19 11.64
C ARG A 64 0.92 2.16 10.22
N GLY A 65 1.60 2.80 9.26
CA GLY A 65 1.16 2.82 7.86
C GLY A 65 1.15 1.43 7.22
N CYS A 66 2.20 0.63 7.47
CA CYS A 66 2.30 -0.74 6.95
C CYS A 66 1.19 -1.64 7.48
N SER A 67 0.98 -1.63 8.81
CA SER A 67 -0.07 -2.43 9.44
C SER A 67 -1.47 -1.97 9.04
N ALA A 68 -1.72 -0.66 8.93
CA ALA A 68 -2.98 -0.12 8.42
C ALA A 68 -3.26 -0.57 6.98
N PHE A 69 -2.26 -0.51 6.10
CA PHE A 69 -2.41 -0.93 4.71
C PHE A 69 -2.63 -2.45 4.58
N PHE A 70 -1.77 -3.24 5.22
CA PHE A 70 -1.79 -4.69 5.05
C PHE A 70 -2.93 -5.38 5.83
N LEU A 71 -3.20 -4.96 7.07
CA LEU A 71 -4.17 -5.62 7.94
C LEU A 71 -5.51 -4.90 7.88
N SER A 72 -5.57 -3.62 8.23
CA SER A 72 -6.84 -2.88 8.35
C SER A 72 -7.52 -2.65 7.00
N TRP A 73 -6.76 -2.53 5.91
CA TRP A 73 -7.34 -2.45 4.56
C TRP A 73 -7.42 -3.80 3.88
N LEU A 74 -6.29 -4.37 3.46
CA LEU A 74 -6.33 -5.58 2.62
C LEU A 74 -6.84 -6.79 3.40
N GLY A 75 -6.33 -7.00 4.61
CA GLY A 75 -6.72 -8.10 5.48
C GLY A 75 -8.21 -8.09 5.78
N VAL A 76 -8.75 -6.96 6.21
CA VAL A 76 -10.20 -6.79 6.46
C VAL A 76 -10.99 -7.10 5.20
N PHE A 77 -10.64 -6.54 4.04
CA PHE A 77 -11.39 -6.78 2.82
C PHE A 77 -11.30 -8.24 2.35
N LYS A 78 -10.17 -8.92 2.54
CA LYS A 78 -10.02 -10.35 2.28
C LYS A 78 -10.88 -11.20 3.23
N LEU A 79 -10.97 -10.83 4.51
CA LEU A 79 -11.85 -11.49 5.49
C LEU A 79 -13.33 -11.27 5.16
N LEU A 80 -13.72 -10.06 4.73
CA LEU A 80 -15.09 -9.78 4.28
C LEU A 80 -15.45 -10.56 3.01
N LEU A 81 -14.51 -10.69 2.08
CA LEU A 81 -14.68 -11.56 0.91
C LEU A 81 -14.81 -13.04 1.33
N LEU A 82 -13.98 -13.51 2.25
CA LEU A 82 -14.06 -14.87 2.80
C LEU A 82 -15.40 -15.12 3.48
N ALA A 83 -15.91 -14.14 4.23
CA ALA A 83 -17.24 -14.17 4.83
C ALA A 83 -18.33 -14.38 3.76
N ALA A 84 -18.20 -13.68 2.62
CA ALA A 84 -19.08 -13.82 1.47
C ALA A 84 -18.81 -15.06 0.59
N GLY A 85 -17.85 -15.92 0.95
CA GLY A 85 -17.47 -17.10 0.17
C GLY A 85 -16.77 -16.77 -1.14
N ARG A 86 -16.08 -15.63 -1.19
CA ARG A 86 -15.36 -15.10 -2.34
C ARG A 86 -13.93 -14.77 -1.95
N GLY A 87 -13.14 -14.32 -2.94
CA GLY A 87 -11.81 -13.78 -2.70
C GLY A 87 -10.72 -14.84 -2.61
N PRO A 88 -9.51 -14.44 -2.18
CA PRO A 88 -8.32 -15.28 -2.28
C PRO A 88 -8.14 -16.27 -1.12
N LEU A 89 -8.86 -16.09 -0.01
CA LEU A 89 -8.70 -16.91 1.17
C LEU A 89 -9.52 -18.21 1.07
N ASN A 90 -8.86 -19.33 1.32
CA ASN A 90 -9.49 -20.64 1.34
C ASN A 90 -9.12 -21.39 2.64
N PRO A 91 -10.09 -21.76 3.49
CA PRO A 91 -9.80 -22.44 4.75
C PRO A 91 -9.18 -23.84 4.58
N THR A 92 -9.26 -24.45 3.39
CA THR A 92 -8.63 -25.77 3.15
C THR A 92 -7.12 -25.69 3.03
N HIS A 93 -6.55 -24.51 2.74
CA HIS A 93 -5.11 -24.34 2.62
C HIS A 93 -4.39 -24.51 3.97
N PRO A 94 -3.08 -24.83 3.97
CA PRO A 94 -2.26 -24.84 5.16
C PRO A 94 -2.32 -23.51 5.93
N LEU A 95 -2.16 -23.55 7.26
CA LEU A 95 -2.31 -22.36 8.11
C LEU A 95 -1.38 -21.22 7.68
N HIS A 96 -0.11 -21.50 7.42
CA HIS A 96 0.87 -20.49 7.00
C HIS A 96 0.41 -19.80 5.70
N HIS A 97 -0.03 -20.55 4.69
CA HIS A 97 -0.57 -19.97 3.46
C HIS A 97 -1.79 -19.09 3.73
N PHE A 98 -2.69 -19.53 4.60
CA PHE A 98 -3.87 -18.75 4.97
C PHE A 98 -3.47 -17.43 5.66
N VAL A 99 -2.56 -17.49 6.63
CA VAL A 99 -2.04 -16.33 7.37
C VAL A 99 -1.41 -15.33 6.41
N PHE A 100 -0.42 -15.75 5.62
CA PHE A 100 0.28 -14.85 4.71
C PHE A 100 -0.61 -14.32 3.59
N SER A 101 -1.54 -15.14 3.06
CA SER A 101 -2.51 -14.67 2.06
C SER A 101 -3.46 -13.63 2.64
N ALA A 102 -3.79 -13.72 3.93
CA ALA A 102 -4.63 -12.73 4.60
C ALA A 102 -3.86 -11.46 4.95
N SER A 103 -2.65 -11.58 5.49
CA SER A 103 -1.86 -10.46 6.02
C SER A 103 -0.98 -9.76 4.99
N LEU A 104 -0.61 -10.40 3.88
CA LEU A 104 0.33 -9.87 2.89
C LEU A 104 -0.26 -9.90 1.47
N PRO A 105 0.27 -9.09 0.54
CA PRO A 105 -0.18 -9.08 -0.86
C PRO A 105 0.44 -10.20 -1.70
N VAL A 106 0.10 -11.44 -1.35
CA VAL A 106 0.61 -12.65 -2.00
C VAL A 106 -0.46 -13.38 -2.78
N LYS A 107 -0.05 -14.01 -3.88
CA LYS A 107 -0.83 -15.00 -4.61
C LYS A 107 -0.12 -16.35 -4.61
N LEU A 108 -0.91 -17.41 -4.55
CA LEU A 108 -0.43 -18.78 -4.73
C LEU A 108 0.02 -18.98 -6.18
N ARG A 109 1.24 -19.51 -6.37
CA ARG A 109 1.82 -19.85 -7.68
C ARG A 109 0.86 -20.65 -8.58
N HIS A 110 0.07 -21.54 -8.01
CA HIS A 110 -0.81 -22.44 -8.76
C HIS A 110 -2.03 -21.74 -9.42
N LEU A 111 -2.39 -20.51 -9.00
CA LEU A 111 -3.46 -19.71 -9.62
C LEU A 111 -2.93 -18.65 -10.60
N ALA A 112 -1.62 -18.32 -10.54
CA ALA A 112 -0.98 -17.40 -11.48
C ALA A 112 -0.62 -18.07 -12.82
N SER A 113 -0.56 -19.41 -12.87
CA SER A 113 -0.31 -20.20 -14.08
C SER A 113 -1.58 -20.45 -14.94
N ALA A 114 -2.58 -19.57 -14.87
CA ALA A 114 -3.58 -19.50 -15.93
C ALA A 114 -2.90 -18.85 -17.14
N LYS A 115 -2.69 -19.65 -18.21
CA LYS A 115 -2.02 -19.26 -19.46
C LYS A 115 -2.20 -17.76 -19.79
N PRO A 116 -1.12 -17.00 -20.05
CA PRO A 116 -1.27 -15.64 -20.55
C PRO A 116 -2.13 -15.69 -21.81
N ALA A 117 -3.12 -14.80 -21.90
CA ALA A 117 -3.88 -14.60 -23.12
C ALA A 117 -2.88 -14.35 -24.27
N LYS A 118 -3.01 -15.10 -25.37
CA LYS A 118 -2.16 -14.92 -26.57
C LYS A 118 -2.15 -13.43 -26.95
N GLY A 119 -0.98 -12.80 -26.95
CA GLY A 119 -0.79 -11.40 -27.33
C GLY A 119 -0.32 -10.44 -26.22
N VAL A 120 0.04 -10.93 -25.04
CA VAL A 120 0.74 -10.12 -24.04
C VAL A 120 2.24 -10.28 -24.25
N ASP A 121 2.93 -9.16 -24.54
CA ASP A 121 4.39 -9.10 -24.60
C ASP A 121 5.02 -9.81 -23.38
N PRO A 122 6.18 -10.46 -23.53
CA PRO A 122 6.87 -11.06 -22.40
C PRO A 122 7.02 -10.02 -21.29
N ALA A 123 6.70 -10.43 -20.06
CA ALA A 123 6.83 -9.58 -18.89
C ALA A 123 8.23 -8.94 -18.90
N PRO A 124 8.34 -7.60 -18.78
CA PRO A 124 9.63 -6.95 -18.78
C PRO A 124 10.53 -7.53 -17.71
N ALA A 125 11.84 -7.49 -17.96
CA ALA A 125 12.88 -7.74 -16.97
C ALA A 125 12.46 -7.10 -15.64
N ASN A 126 12.03 -7.95 -14.72
CA ASN A 126 11.62 -7.52 -13.40
C ASN A 126 12.91 -7.02 -12.76
N GLU A 127 13.05 -5.69 -12.60
CA GLU A 127 14.10 -5.14 -11.74
C GLU A 127 14.04 -5.95 -10.44
N SER A 128 15.13 -6.67 -10.17
CA SER A 128 15.16 -7.62 -9.06
C SER A 128 14.80 -6.87 -7.79
N ALA A 129 14.09 -7.53 -6.86
CA ALA A 129 13.75 -6.90 -5.57
C ALA A 129 15.01 -6.32 -4.89
N ALA A 130 16.17 -6.97 -5.06
CA ALA A 130 17.47 -6.46 -4.64
C ALA A 130 17.83 -5.10 -5.25
N GLY A 131 17.61 -4.89 -6.56
CA GLY A 131 17.84 -3.59 -7.21
C GLY A 131 16.95 -2.49 -6.64
N LYS A 132 15.67 -2.78 -6.40
CA LYS A 132 14.73 -1.81 -5.80
C LYS A 132 15.10 -1.47 -4.35
N ILE A 133 15.55 -2.45 -3.58
CA ILE A 133 16.07 -2.24 -2.21
C ILE A 133 17.30 -1.34 -2.25
N LEU A 134 18.26 -1.63 -3.15
CA LEU A 134 19.49 -0.84 -3.27
C LEU A 134 19.20 0.62 -3.66
N VAL A 135 18.38 0.83 -4.70
CA VAL A 135 18.01 2.17 -5.16
C VAL A 135 17.27 2.93 -4.05
N SER A 136 16.24 2.34 -3.45
CA SER A 136 15.47 3.02 -2.40
C SER A 136 16.33 3.28 -1.16
N GLY A 137 17.18 2.34 -0.78
CA GLY A 137 18.12 2.47 0.33
C GLY A 137 19.18 3.56 0.13
N ALA A 138 19.52 3.90 -1.12
CA ALA A 138 20.41 5.02 -1.45
C ALA A 138 19.66 6.36 -1.55
N VAL A 139 18.46 6.36 -2.16
CA VAL A 139 17.70 7.59 -2.44
C VAL A 139 17.02 8.14 -1.18
N ILE A 140 16.49 7.29 -0.30
CA ILE A 140 15.80 7.74 0.92
C ILE A 140 16.74 8.58 1.82
N PRO A 141 17.97 8.14 2.15
CA PRO A 141 18.91 8.97 2.92
C PRO A 141 19.23 10.31 2.25
N LEU A 142 19.36 10.33 0.91
CA LEU A 142 19.59 11.58 0.17
C LEU A 142 18.40 12.53 0.31
N ILE A 143 17.18 12.02 0.17
CA ILE A 143 15.96 12.80 0.40
C ILE A 143 15.93 13.33 1.83
N ILE A 144 16.24 12.49 2.83
CA ILE A 144 16.31 12.89 4.23
C ILE A 144 17.31 14.02 4.44
N TYR A 145 18.50 13.92 3.85
CA TYR A 145 19.52 14.97 3.90
C TYR A 145 19.02 16.28 3.28
N THR A 146 18.31 16.22 2.15
CA THR A 146 17.79 17.45 1.51
C THR A 146 16.74 18.18 2.34
N TYR A 147 16.05 17.53 3.28
CA TYR A 147 15.09 18.20 4.16
C TYR A 147 15.69 19.26 5.07
N GLN A 148 17.00 19.24 5.34
CA GLN A 148 17.64 20.31 6.10
C GLN A 148 17.53 21.68 5.40
N PHE A 149 17.35 21.66 4.07
CA PHE A 149 17.19 22.86 3.25
C PHE A 149 15.72 23.20 2.96
N LYS A 150 14.76 22.59 3.69
CA LYS A 150 13.32 22.76 3.41
C LYS A 150 12.87 24.22 3.41
N ASN A 151 13.47 25.06 4.27
CA ASN A 151 13.12 26.48 4.41
C ASN A 151 13.53 27.32 3.18
N ALA A 152 14.49 26.83 2.38
CA ALA A 152 14.94 27.48 1.16
C ALA A 152 14.21 26.99 -0.11
N MET A 153 13.37 25.96 0.02
CA MET A 153 12.66 25.35 -1.10
C MET A 153 11.32 26.05 -1.37
N SER A 154 10.98 26.20 -2.65
CA SER A 154 9.62 26.56 -3.05
C SER A 154 8.63 25.45 -2.67
N ARG A 155 7.35 25.80 -2.56
CA ARG A 155 6.26 24.85 -2.25
C ARG A 155 6.25 23.64 -3.19
N TYR A 156 6.49 23.82 -4.48
CA TYR A 156 6.49 22.73 -5.46
C TYR A 156 7.70 21.80 -5.31
N GLN A 157 8.87 22.35 -5.00
CA GLN A 157 10.07 21.53 -4.71
C GLN A 157 9.83 20.64 -3.49
N LEU A 158 9.24 21.19 -2.42
CA LEU A 158 8.86 20.41 -1.24
C LEU A 158 7.86 19.29 -1.57
N LEU A 159 6.82 19.61 -2.37
CA LEU A 159 5.82 18.62 -2.80
C LEU A 159 6.46 17.48 -3.60
N ILE A 160 7.38 17.78 -4.52
CA ILE A 160 8.12 16.78 -5.30
C ILE A 160 8.98 15.92 -4.37
N LEU A 161 9.66 16.54 -3.41
CA LEU A 161 10.50 15.84 -2.45
C LEU A 161 9.69 14.88 -1.57
N TYR A 162 8.55 15.32 -1.02
CA TYR A 162 7.63 14.46 -0.27
C TYR A 162 7.05 13.33 -1.12
N THR A 163 6.69 13.61 -2.37
CA THR A 163 6.22 12.61 -3.33
C THR A 163 7.27 11.52 -3.55
N GLY A 164 8.51 11.93 -3.79
CA GLY A 164 9.65 11.02 -3.93
C GLY A 164 9.85 10.17 -2.68
N HIS A 165 9.83 10.79 -1.50
CA HIS A 165 10.01 10.07 -0.24
C HIS A 165 8.97 8.96 -0.07
N ILE A 166 7.68 9.29 -0.20
CA ILE A 166 6.59 8.32 -0.05
C ILE A 166 6.74 7.19 -1.07
N TYR A 167 7.07 7.53 -2.32
CA TYR A 167 7.24 6.56 -3.39
C TYR A 167 8.38 5.57 -3.10
N PHE A 168 9.58 6.07 -2.76
CA PHE A 168 10.73 5.20 -2.47
C PHE A 168 10.55 4.42 -1.17
N SER A 169 9.90 4.99 -0.14
CA SER A 169 9.58 4.26 1.09
C SER A 169 8.60 3.11 0.83
N LEU A 170 7.55 3.34 0.03
CA LEU A 170 6.63 2.28 -0.38
C LEU A 170 7.33 1.23 -1.25
N GLN A 171 8.21 1.65 -2.15
CA GLN A 171 9.00 0.74 -3.00
C GLN A 171 9.92 -0.15 -2.15
N LEU A 172 10.63 0.42 -1.18
CA LEU A 172 11.49 -0.31 -0.26
C LEU A 172 10.68 -1.34 0.53
N LEU A 173 9.56 -0.91 1.13
CA LEU A 173 8.68 -1.78 1.89
C LEU A 173 8.23 -2.99 1.06
N LEU A 174 7.69 -2.73 -0.13
CA LEU A 174 7.17 -3.78 -0.99
C LEU A 174 8.29 -4.72 -1.50
N ALA A 175 9.48 -4.20 -1.76
CA ALA A 175 10.62 -5.01 -2.18
C ALA A 175 11.18 -5.90 -1.05
N VAL A 176 11.24 -5.40 0.18
CA VAL A 176 11.61 -6.21 1.37
C VAL A 176 10.59 -7.31 1.60
N VAL A 177 9.30 -6.97 1.58
CA VAL A 177 8.20 -7.94 1.72
C VAL A 177 8.29 -9.01 0.62
N HIS A 178 8.52 -8.60 -0.64
CA HIS A 178 8.74 -9.52 -1.76
C HIS A 178 9.91 -10.49 -1.50
N GLY A 179 11.07 -9.98 -1.09
CA GLY A 179 12.25 -10.80 -0.82
C GLY A 179 12.03 -11.83 0.28
N LEU A 180 11.39 -11.41 1.38
CA LEU A 180 11.06 -12.30 2.51
C LEU A 180 10.09 -13.41 2.09
N ILE A 181 9.01 -13.04 1.38
CA ILE A 181 8.01 -14.01 0.94
C ILE A 181 8.59 -14.99 -0.08
N HIS A 182 9.33 -14.49 -1.06
CA HIS A 182 9.88 -15.32 -2.13
C HIS A 182 10.91 -16.31 -1.59
N GLY A 183 11.83 -15.82 -0.74
CA GLY A 183 12.90 -16.64 -0.17
C GLY A 183 12.43 -17.66 0.87
N VAL A 184 11.42 -17.33 1.69
CA VAL A 184 10.98 -18.18 2.80
C VAL A 184 9.80 -19.08 2.45
N LEU A 185 8.88 -18.62 1.60
CA LEU A 185 7.57 -19.26 1.41
C LEU A 185 7.32 -19.73 -0.03
N GLY A 186 8.21 -19.41 -0.97
CA GLY A 186 8.05 -19.77 -2.38
C GLY A 186 6.78 -19.19 -3.02
N MET A 187 6.19 -18.16 -2.43
CA MET A 187 5.00 -17.47 -2.94
C MET A 187 5.40 -16.27 -3.81
N GLU A 188 4.51 -15.88 -4.71
CA GLU A 188 4.72 -14.72 -5.57
C GLU A 188 3.90 -13.53 -5.05
N MET A 189 4.57 -12.38 -4.95
CA MET A 189 3.89 -11.14 -4.63
C MET A 189 3.06 -10.69 -5.82
N GLU A 190 1.89 -10.11 -5.55
CA GLU A 190 1.11 -9.49 -6.62
C GLU A 190 1.92 -8.38 -7.30
N PRO A 191 1.80 -8.21 -8.63
CA PRO A 191 2.33 -7.04 -9.31
C PRO A 191 1.81 -5.77 -8.62
N GLN A 192 2.71 -4.82 -8.36
CA GLN A 192 2.41 -3.62 -7.58
C GLN A 192 2.11 -2.43 -8.48
N VAL A 193 2.95 -2.25 -9.49
CA VAL A 193 2.87 -1.19 -10.49
C VAL A 193 3.22 -1.79 -11.85
N ASP A 194 2.58 -1.30 -12.90
CA ASP A 194 2.89 -1.63 -14.29
C ASP A 194 3.04 -0.35 -15.12
N ARG A 195 4.27 0.15 -15.21
CA ARG A 195 4.66 1.31 -16.03
C ARG A 195 3.61 2.44 -16.03
N PRO A 196 3.30 3.06 -14.87
CA PRO A 196 2.22 4.04 -14.74
C PRO A 196 2.37 5.26 -15.65
N TYR A 197 3.60 5.61 -16.01
CA TYR A 197 3.94 6.67 -16.96
C TYR A 197 3.51 6.39 -18.41
N LEU A 198 3.00 5.19 -18.73
CA LEU A 198 2.44 4.84 -20.04
C LEU A 198 0.90 4.86 -20.05
N ALA A 199 0.27 5.30 -18.97
CA ALA A 199 -1.19 5.37 -18.86
C ALA A 199 -1.77 6.39 -19.84
N SER A 200 -2.63 5.93 -20.76
CA SER A 200 -3.29 6.79 -21.75
C SER A 200 -4.71 7.19 -21.36
N SER A 201 -5.17 6.81 -20.18
CA SER A 201 -6.50 7.11 -19.63
C SER A 201 -6.50 6.95 -18.12
N LEU A 202 -7.44 7.59 -17.42
CA LEU A 202 -7.58 7.43 -15.96
C LEU A 202 -7.95 5.99 -15.59
N ARG A 203 -8.78 5.36 -16.41
CA ARG A 203 -9.12 3.94 -16.24
C ARG A 203 -7.90 3.03 -16.37
N ASP A 204 -6.99 3.32 -17.30
CA ASP A 204 -5.75 2.55 -17.47
C ASP A 204 -4.80 2.79 -16.28
N PHE A 205 -4.65 4.05 -15.84
CA PHE A 205 -3.83 4.40 -14.68
C PHE A 205 -4.28 3.66 -13.42
N TRP A 206 -5.50 3.93 -12.94
CA TRP A 206 -6.01 3.38 -11.67
C TRP A 206 -6.36 1.90 -11.72
N GLY A 207 -6.74 1.40 -12.91
CA GLY A 207 -7.20 0.02 -13.06
C GLY A 207 -6.07 -0.96 -13.33
N ARG A 208 -5.02 -0.55 -14.06
CA ARG A 208 -4.08 -1.51 -14.66
C ARG A 208 -2.62 -1.21 -14.36
N ARG A 209 -2.28 -0.02 -13.87
CA ARG A 209 -0.89 0.42 -13.79
C ARG A 209 -0.43 0.90 -12.43
N TRP A 210 -1.32 1.51 -11.65
CA TRP A 210 -0.99 2.07 -10.34
C TRP A 210 -1.56 1.24 -9.20
N ASN A 211 -0.72 0.96 -8.20
CA ASN A 211 -1.05 0.28 -6.94
C ASN A 211 -2.05 -0.87 -7.11
N LEU A 212 -1.69 -1.86 -7.94
CA LEU A 212 -2.56 -2.92 -8.44
C LEU A 212 -3.20 -3.80 -7.35
N MET A 213 -2.66 -3.77 -6.13
CA MET A 213 -3.25 -4.39 -4.95
C MET A 213 -4.63 -3.82 -4.61
N VAL A 214 -4.78 -2.49 -4.71
CA VAL A 214 -6.02 -1.78 -4.40
C VAL A 214 -7.16 -2.14 -5.37
N PRO A 215 -7.02 -2.01 -6.70
CA PRO A 215 -8.06 -2.46 -7.62
C PRO A 215 -8.26 -3.99 -7.57
N ALA A 216 -7.23 -4.79 -7.25
CA ALA A 216 -7.39 -6.24 -7.07
C ALA A 216 -8.34 -6.57 -5.93
N ILE A 217 -8.31 -5.83 -4.81
CA ILE A 217 -9.21 -6.04 -3.69
C ILE A 217 -10.56 -5.34 -3.85
N LEU A 218 -10.60 -4.11 -4.38
CA LEU A 218 -11.82 -3.31 -4.53
C LEU A 218 -12.75 -3.85 -5.63
N ARG A 219 -12.19 -4.50 -6.68
CA ARG A 219 -13.00 -5.09 -7.76
C ARG A 219 -14.01 -6.13 -7.25
N PRO A 220 -13.59 -7.21 -6.56
CA PRO A 220 -14.52 -8.22 -6.06
C PRO A 220 -15.33 -7.76 -4.85
N SER A 221 -14.81 -6.85 -4.01
CA SER A 221 -15.46 -6.43 -2.76
C SER A 221 -16.48 -5.30 -2.95
N VAL A 222 -16.23 -4.35 -3.86
CA VAL A 222 -17.05 -3.14 -4.01
C VAL A 222 -17.58 -3.00 -5.44
N TYR A 223 -16.69 -2.89 -6.43
CA TYR A 223 -17.08 -2.56 -7.81
C TYR A 223 -18.06 -3.59 -8.40
N ARG A 224 -17.72 -4.89 -8.37
CA ARG A 224 -18.58 -5.94 -8.96
C ARG A 224 -19.96 -6.03 -8.28
N PRO A 225 -20.06 -6.08 -6.94
CA PRO A 225 -21.37 -6.09 -6.27
C PRO A 225 -22.23 -4.87 -6.58
N VAL A 226 -21.65 -3.66 -6.55
CA VAL A 226 -22.40 -2.43 -6.82
C VAL A 226 -22.78 -2.34 -8.30
N ARG A 227 -21.86 -2.64 -9.21
CA ARG A 227 -22.12 -2.68 -10.66
C ARG A 227 -23.26 -3.62 -11.02
N ALA A 228 -23.31 -4.79 -10.39
CA ALA A 228 -24.35 -5.78 -10.67
C ALA A 228 -25.77 -5.28 -10.31
N ARG A 229 -25.89 -4.29 -9.42
CA ARG A 229 -27.18 -3.75 -8.96
C ARG A 229 -27.51 -2.38 -9.53
N LEU A 230 -26.52 -1.51 -9.69
CA LEU A 230 -26.70 -0.09 -9.97
C LEU A 230 -25.98 0.38 -11.26
N GLY A 231 -25.33 -0.54 -11.99
CA GLY A 231 -24.65 -0.24 -13.25
C GLY A 231 -23.19 0.19 -13.10
N ASP A 232 -22.51 0.32 -14.24
CA ASP A 232 -21.05 0.48 -14.31
C ASP A 232 -20.55 1.75 -13.61
N ALA A 233 -21.19 2.89 -13.86
CA ALA A 233 -20.82 4.17 -13.27
C ALA A 233 -20.92 4.16 -11.74
N ALA A 234 -22.01 3.62 -11.18
CA ALA A 234 -22.19 3.47 -9.74
C ALA A 234 -21.11 2.56 -9.14
N GLY A 235 -20.75 1.47 -9.83
CA GLY A 235 -19.66 0.60 -9.42
C GLY A 235 -18.31 1.32 -9.36
N VAL A 236 -17.99 2.14 -10.37
CA VAL A 236 -16.76 2.95 -10.39
C VAL A 236 -16.76 3.95 -9.24
N LEU A 237 -17.83 4.75 -9.10
CA LEU A 237 -17.93 5.76 -8.05
C LEU A 237 -17.83 5.14 -6.64
N ALA A 238 -18.49 4.01 -6.40
CA ALA A 238 -18.40 3.32 -5.13
C ALA A 238 -16.98 2.81 -4.83
N ALA A 239 -16.28 2.26 -5.83
CA ALA A 239 -14.90 1.82 -5.64
C ALA A 239 -13.95 2.99 -5.31
N PHE A 240 -14.11 4.13 -5.98
CA PHE A 240 -13.33 5.34 -5.69
C PHE A 240 -13.69 5.96 -4.34
N LEU A 241 -14.98 5.98 -3.96
CA LEU A 241 -15.42 6.42 -2.64
C LEU A 241 -14.76 5.58 -1.54
N VAL A 242 -14.88 4.26 -1.63
CA VAL A 242 -14.28 3.35 -0.63
C VAL A 242 -12.75 3.49 -0.62
N SER A 243 -12.11 3.66 -1.79
CA SER A 243 -10.67 3.97 -1.86
C SER A 243 -10.33 5.25 -1.10
N GLY A 244 -11.10 6.33 -1.30
CA GLY A 244 -10.90 7.61 -0.62
C GLY A 244 -11.04 7.49 0.90
N LEU A 245 -12.11 6.86 1.37
CA LEU A 245 -12.34 6.62 2.80
C LEU A 245 -11.22 5.78 3.44
N MET A 246 -10.70 4.78 2.72
CA MET A 246 -9.58 3.98 3.22
C MET A 246 -8.28 4.78 3.27
N HIS A 247 -8.03 5.71 2.35
CA HIS A 247 -6.87 6.60 2.45
C HIS A 247 -7.01 7.60 3.60
N GLU A 248 -8.21 8.15 3.85
CA GLU A 248 -8.47 8.97 5.05
C GLU A 248 -8.21 8.17 6.33
N ALA A 249 -8.66 6.90 6.39
CA ALA A 249 -8.38 6.03 7.52
C ALA A 249 -6.87 5.75 7.68
N MET A 250 -6.15 5.48 6.59
CA MET A 250 -4.69 5.34 6.62
C MET A 250 -4.01 6.61 7.14
N PHE A 251 -4.45 7.77 6.68
CA PHE A 251 -3.94 9.06 7.11
C PHE A 251 -4.19 9.29 8.59
N PHE A 252 -5.37 8.91 9.09
CA PHE A 252 -5.67 8.91 10.52
C PHE A 252 -4.73 8.00 11.31
N TYR A 253 -4.50 6.74 10.88
CA TYR A 253 -3.56 5.84 11.55
C TYR A 253 -2.12 6.37 11.59
N ILE A 254 -1.66 6.98 10.48
CA ILE A 254 -0.28 7.47 10.36
C ILE A 254 -0.09 8.78 11.13
N MET A 255 -1.07 9.69 11.11
CA MET A 255 -0.90 11.06 11.58
C MET A 255 -1.60 11.36 12.91
N TRP A 256 -2.50 10.49 13.38
CA TRP A 256 -3.37 10.76 14.54
C TRP A 256 -4.19 12.06 14.40
N ARG A 257 -4.46 12.49 13.16
CA ARG A 257 -5.27 13.67 12.85
C ARG A 257 -6.61 13.25 12.25
N PRO A 258 -7.71 13.91 12.63
CA PRO A 258 -9.02 13.59 12.07
C PRO A 258 -9.02 13.75 10.54
N PRO A 259 -9.79 12.93 9.81
CA PRO A 259 -9.84 12.97 8.36
C PRO A 259 -10.38 14.32 7.87
N SER A 260 -9.70 14.94 6.92
CA SER A 260 -10.10 16.24 6.37
C SER A 260 -11.13 16.12 5.26
N GLY A 261 -11.24 14.93 4.64
CA GLY A 261 -12.07 14.68 3.47
C GLY A 261 -11.44 15.11 2.14
N GLU A 262 -10.33 15.87 2.16
CA GLU A 262 -9.63 16.35 0.96
C GLU A 262 -9.17 15.17 0.08
N VAL A 263 -8.72 14.07 0.70
CA VAL A 263 -8.26 12.88 -0.01
C VAL A 263 -9.45 12.10 -0.58
N THR A 264 -10.56 12.05 0.14
CA THR A 264 -11.80 11.46 -0.39
C THR A 264 -12.30 12.23 -1.61
N VAL A 265 -12.25 13.57 -1.58
CA VAL A 265 -12.60 14.42 -2.72
C VAL A 265 -11.69 14.15 -3.91
N PHE A 266 -10.38 13.98 -3.69
CA PHE A 266 -9.44 13.58 -4.74
C PHE A 266 -9.88 12.28 -5.44
N PHE A 267 -10.14 11.21 -4.69
CA PHE A 267 -10.57 9.95 -5.30
C PHE A 267 -11.93 10.04 -5.95
N LEU A 268 -12.89 10.76 -5.37
CA LEU A 268 -14.21 10.96 -5.98
C LEU A 268 -14.12 11.71 -7.32
N LEU A 269 -13.31 12.78 -7.39
CA LEU A 269 -13.04 13.49 -8.64
C LEU A 269 -12.49 12.54 -9.71
N HIS A 270 -11.48 11.74 -9.36
CA HIS A 270 -10.96 10.72 -10.27
C HIS A 270 -12.00 9.67 -10.66
N GLY A 271 -12.88 9.27 -9.75
CA GLY A 271 -13.97 8.34 -10.02
C GLY A 271 -14.99 8.89 -11.02
N VAL A 272 -15.40 10.15 -10.85
CA VAL A 272 -16.28 10.87 -11.79
C VAL A 272 -15.62 10.99 -13.15
N CYS A 273 -14.37 11.44 -13.21
CA CYS A 273 -13.64 11.57 -14.48
C CYS A 273 -13.43 10.21 -15.16
N THR A 274 -13.15 9.14 -14.40
CA THR A 274 -13.02 7.77 -14.95
C THR A 274 -14.35 7.25 -15.50
N ALA A 275 -15.47 7.52 -14.81
CA ALA A 275 -16.81 7.15 -15.28
C ALA A 275 -17.21 7.95 -16.53
N ALA A 276 -16.90 9.25 -16.55
CA ALA A 276 -17.12 10.13 -17.70
C ALA A 276 -16.28 9.70 -18.91
N GLU A 277 -15.01 9.36 -18.71
CA GLU A 277 -14.13 8.81 -19.75
C GLU A 277 -14.66 7.48 -20.30
N ALA A 278 -15.16 6.60 -19.43
CA ALA A 278 -15.80 5.35 -19.85
C ALA A 278 -17.12 5.56 -20.59
N TRP A 279 -17.87 6.62 -20.27
CA TRP A 279 -19.07 7.02 -21.01
C TRP A 279 -18.72 7.63 -22.37
N TRP A 280 -17.75 8.53 -22.44
CA TRP A 280 -17.22 9.10 -23.69
C TRP A 280 -16.72 8.00 -24.62
N ALA A 281 -15.98 7.04 -24.08
CA ALA A 281 -15.44 5.90 -24.83
C ALA A 281 -16.53 4.92 -25.36
N ARG A 282 -17.78 5.03 -24.92
CA ARG A 282 -18.90 4.24 -25.46
C ARG A 282 -19.57 4.88 -26.69
N HIS A 283 -19.36 6.17 -26.92
CA HIS A 283 -19.92 6.87 -28.08
C HIS A 283 -19.00 6.65 -29.29
N ALA A 284 -19.35 5.65 -30.10
CA ALA A 284 -18.65 5.38 -31.35
C ALA A 284 -18.78 6.61 -32.28
N GLY A 285 -17.65 7.10 -32.80
CA GLY A 285 -17.61 8.28 -33.68
C GLY A 285 -17.15 9.58 -33.00
N TRP A 286 -17.08 9.63 -31.67
CA TRP A 286 -16.52 10.79 -30.98
C TRP A 286 -15.00 10.80 -31.06
N TRP A 287 -14.42 12.00 -31.24
CA TRP A 287 -12.98 12.17 -31.31
C TRP A 287 -12.30 11.68 -30.03
N ARG A 288 -11.14 11.04 -30.21
CA ARG A 288 -10.28 10.57 -29.12
C ARG A 288 -8.87 11.07 -29.35
N PRO A 289 -8.20 11.59 -28.31
CA PRO A 289 -6.83 12.00 -28.45
C PRO A 289 -5.96 10.79 -28.84
N PRO A 290 -4.98 10.97 -29.76
CA PRO A 290 -4.00 9.92 -30.03
C PRO A 290 -3.21 9.61 -28.75
N ARG A 291 -2.69 8.38 -28.64
CA ARG A 291 -1.99 7.91 -27.43
C ARG A 291 -0.88 8.85 -26.98
N ALA A 292 -0.13 9.43 -27.93
CA ALA A 292 0.95 10.37 -27.65
C ALA A 292 0.49 11.65 -26.92
N ALA A 293 -0.74 12.10 -27.14
CA ALA A 293 -1.34 13.23 -26.44
C ALA A 293 -2.09 12.78 -25.17
N ALA A 294 -2.74 11.62 -25.21
CA ALA A 294 -3.54 11.10 -24.10
C ALA A 294 -2.69 10.77 -22.86
N VAL A 295 -1.48 10.24 -23.06
CA VAL A 295 -0.55 9.92 -21.97
C VAL A 295 -0.13 11.16 -21.17
N PRO A 296 0.49 12.20 -21.76
CA PRO A 296 0.88 13.38 -21.01
C PRO A 296 -0.32 14.10 -20.41
N LEU A 297 -1.48 14.12 -21.07
CA LEU A 297 -2.71 14.68 -20.52
C LEU A 297 -3.17 13.95 -19.26
N THR A 298 -3.17 12.61 -19.29
CA THR A 298 -3.56 11.77 -18.14
C THR A 298 -2.59 11.99 -16.98
N LEU A 299 -1.29 11.99 -17.25
CA LEU A 299 -0.26 12.20 -16.23
C LEU A 299 -0.32 13.62 -15.64
N ALA A 300 -0.52 14.63 -16.48
CA ALA A 300 -0.69 16.01 -16.03
C ALA A 300 -1.93 16.17 -15.15
N PHE A 301 -3.05 15.52 -15.51
CA PHE A 301 -4.25 15.51 -14.69
C PHE A 301 -4.00 14.85 -13.33
N VAL A 302 -3.40 13.65 -13.30
CA VAL A 302 -3.08 12.93 -12.06
C VAL A 302 -2.10 13.69 -11.19
N ALA A 303 -1.03 14.23 -11.77
CA ALA A 303 -0.03 15.01 -11.05
C ALA A 303 -0.61 16.32 -10.51
N GLY A 304 -1.36 17.06 -11.35
CA GLY A 304 -1.99 18.32 -10.97
C GLY A 304 -2.99 18.17 -9.84
N THR A 305 -3.90 17.18 -9.94
CA THR A 305 -4.86 16.87 -8.87
C THR A 305 -4.18 16.32 -7.63
N GLY A 306 -3.10 15.55 -7.78
CA GLY A 306 -2.29 15.05 -6.66
C GLY A 306 -1.62 16.19 -5.88
N PHE A 307 -0.99 17.15 -6.57
CA PHE A 307 -0.39 18.33 -5.95
C PHE A 307 -1.41 19.32 -5.39
N TRP A 308 -2.67 19.24 -5.82
CA TRP A 308 -3.73 20.11 -5.33
C TRP A 308 -4.46 19.54 -4.10
N LEU A 309 -4.87 18.27 -4.13
CA LEU A 309 -5.76 17.69 -3.12
C LEU A 309 -5.09 16.62 -2.27
N PHE A 310 -4.21 15.79 -2.84
CA PHE A 310 -3.66 14.63 -2.14
C PHE A 310 -2.47 15.01 -1.22
N PHE A 311 -1.42 15.59 -1.80
CA PHE A 311 -0.20 15.92 -1.04
C PHE A 311 -0.39 17.07 -0.05
N PRO A 312 -1.13 18.15 -0.38
CA PRO A 312 -1.39 19.20 0.61
C PRO A 312 -2.12 18.70 1.85
N ALA A 313 -3.03 17.73 1.73
CA ALA A 313 -3.71 17.13 2.88
C ALA A 313 -2.74 16.44 3.84
N MET A 314 -1.71 15.77 3.29
CA MET A 314 -0.64 15.13 4.10
C MET A 314 0.22 16.16 4.82
N ILE A 315 0.59 17.24 4.12
CA ILE A 315 1.47 18.28 4.67
C ILE A 315 0.76 19.10 5.73
N LYS A 316 -0.49 19.52 5.49
CA LYS A 316 -1.29 20.28 6.48
C LYS A 316 -1.48 19.50 7.79
N ALA A 317 -1.51 18.18 7.72
CA ALA A 317 -1.64 17.30 8.88
C ALA A 317 -0.30 17.06 9.62
N GLY A 318 0.82 17.61 9.12
CA GLY A 318 2.14 17.56 9.75
C GLY A 318 2.88 16.24 9.55
N LEU A 319 2.54 15.47 8.52
CA LEU A 319 3.24 14.21 8.22
C LEU A 319 4.73 14.42 8.01
N ASP A 320 5.08 15.52 7.34
CA ASP A 320 6.46 15.86 7.05
C ASP A 320 7.27 16.03 8.33
N GLU A 321 6.76 16.78 9.31
CA GLU A 321 7.45 16.95 10.59
C GLU A 321 7.62 15.64 11.35
N MET A 322 6.59 14.78 11.35
CA MET A 322 6.65 13.45 11.98
C MET A 322 7.72 12.56 11.34
N VAL A 323 7.73 12.50 10.00
CA VAL A 323 8.69 11.70 9.25
C VAL A 323 10.11 12.24 9.43
N LEU A 324 10.31 13.55 9.38
CA LEU A 324 11.61 14.17 9.62
C LEU A 324 12.14 13.83 11.03
N HIS A 325 11.30 13.90 12.05
CA HIS A 325 11.69 13.58 13.43
C HIS A 325 12.11 12.11 13.57
N GLU A 326 11.36 11.18 12.96
CA GLU A 326 11.73 9.76 12.95
C GLU A 326 13.05 9.50 12.20
N CYS A 327 13.23 10.13 11.03
CA CYS A 327 14.45 10.02 10.24
C CYS A 327 15.68 10.59 10.96
N GLN A 328 15.56 11.75 11.60
CA GLN A 328 16.63 12.33 12.42
C GLN A 328 17.01 11.42 13.60
N GLY A 329 16.01 10.83 14.26
CA GLY A 329 16.24 9.83 15.31
C GLY A 329 17.02 8.62 14.81
N MET A 330 16.72 8.14 13.59
CA MET A 330 17.41 7.00 12.98
C MET A 330 18.86 7.33 12.60
N VAL A 331 19.12 8.52 12.02
CA VAL A 331 20.48 8.97 11.71
C VAL A 331 21.34 9.08 12.97
N ALA A 332 20.80 9.63 14.06
CA ALA A 332 21.53 9.72 15.33
C ALA A 332 21.94 8.33 15.87
N VAL A 333 21.10 7.31 15.70
CA VAL A 333 21.43 5.91 16.06
C VAL A 333 22.49 5.33 15.14
N MET A 334 22.38 5.55 13.83
CA MET A 334 23.38 5.08 12.86
C MET A 334 24.75 5.70 13.14
N GLU A 335 24.81 7.00 13.42
CA GLU A 335 26.04 7.67 13.81
C GLU A 335 26.60 7.16 15.14
N GLN A 336 25.74 6.93 16.14
CA GLN A 336 26.16 6.39 17.43
C GLN A 336 26.70 4.96 17.29
N SER A 337 26.06 4.14 16.46
CA SER A 337 26.49 2.78 16.14
C SER A 337 27.81 2.78 15.36
N GLY A 338 27.95 3.70 14.39
CA GLY A 338 29.19 3.90 13.64
C GLY A 338 30.34 4.35 14.53
N ARG A 339 30.09 5.28 15.46
CA ARG A 339 31.08 5.70 16.48
C ARG A 339 31.45 4.56 17.42
N TRP A 340 30.49 3.74 17.84
CA TRP A 340 30.76 2.57 18.67
C TRP A 340 31.59 1.51 17.95
N LEU A 341 31.25 1.20 16.68
CA LEU A 341 32.02 0.29 15.85
C LEU A 341 33.44 0.82 15.58
N ALA A 342 33.58 2.11 15.26
CA ALA A 342 34.88 2.75 15.07
C ALA A 342 35.73 2.77 16.35
N GLY A 343 35.10 3.01 17.51
CA GLY A 343 35.74 2.95 18.82
C GLY A 343 36.15 1.53 19.21
N ALA A 344 35.31 0.53 18.90
CA ALA A 344 35.61 -0.89 19.11
C ALA A 344 36.79 -1.33 18.23
N THR A 345 36.85 -0.87 16.97
CA THR A 345 38.02 -1.12 16.11
C THR A 345 39.29 -0.46 16.66
N ASN A 346 39.21 0.77 17.20
CA ASN A 346 40.37 1.44 17.80
C ASN A 346 40.88 0.73 19.06
N LEU A 347 40.00 0.15 19.88
CA LEU A 347 40.37 -0.65 21.05
C LEU A 347 41.05 -1.98 20.67
N THR A 348 40.64 -2.61 19.57
CA THR A 348 41.30 -3.82 19.04
C THR A 348 42.65 -3.55 18.38
N PHE A 349 42.93 -2.32 17.92
CA PHE A 349 44.25 -1.94 17.38
C PHE A 349 45.22 -1.38 18.43
N ALA A 350 44.72 -0.87 19.56
CA ALA A 350 45.56 -0.39 20.67
C ALA A 350 46.09 -1.50 21.59
N THR A 351 45.69 -2.75 21.37
CA THR A 351 46.05 -3.93 22.19
C THR A 351 47.07 -4.87 21.54
N ARG A 352 47.87 -4.37 20.58
CA ARG A 352 49.01 -5.11 20.00
C ARG A 352 50.34 -4.48 20.33
#